data_AF-A0A221NEW4-F1
#
_entry.id   AF-A0A221NEW4-F1
#
_cell.length_a   1.000
_cell.length_b   1.000
_cell.length_c   1.000
_cell.angle_alpha   90.00
_cell.angle_beta   90.00
_cell.angle_gamma   90.00
#
_symmetry.space_group_name_H-M   'P 1'
#
loop_
_entity.id
_entity.type
_entity.pdbx_description
1 polymer ?
#
loop_
_entity_poly.entity_id
_entity_poly.type
_entity_poly.pdbx_seq_one_letter_code
_entity_poly.pdbx_strand_id
1 'polypeptide(L)'
;MGTAIDSFDVAGRSTIRSGDGAFFHLPPSAGSGQHLATDVSDELLQRRQAGARPLPGRERIGLVAPEPVAAALLPVFHEAGVDLAVGGDREPGSVGLLLHLAATPAERNRFDALPGSRSAVLRFYGEGDLVFVDPLSLEPADPTGWQVVRRRLAASPAAAELWAWLDTPAAAADFAPQGVAMDLFTARLLTIITAWQRNSPSLAAHRRTLWRLDTLTLAASEHPVLPFPEPGRLGGGLRAPLR
;
A
#
# COMPACT_ATOMS: atom_id res chain seq x y z
N MET A 1 20.16 -1.26 -6.63
CA MET A 1 20.37 -2.12 -7.82
C MET A 1 20.37 -1.26 -9.06
N GLY A 2 21.50 -1.17 -9.78
CA GLY A 2 21.57 -0.45 -11.06
C GLY A 2 20.64 -1.14 -12.07
N THR A 3 19.66 -0.42 -12.59
CA THR A 3 18.65 -1.01 -13.48
C THR A 3 19.23 -1.11 -14.89
N ALA A 4 19.39 -2.35 -15.38
CA ALA A 4 20.01 -2.63 -16.67
C ALA A 4 19.24 -1.98 -17.82
N ILE A 5 19.92 -1.05 -18.51
CA ILE A 5 19.57 -0.65 -19.86
C ILE A 5 20.56 -1.39 -20.74
N ASP A 6 20.04 -2.23 -21.63
CA ASP A 6 20.86 -3.06 -22.50
C ASP A 6 20.90 -2.43 -23.89
N SER A 7 22.11 -2.24 -24.41
CA SER A 7 22.33 -1.81 -25.79
C SER A 7 22.94 -2.97 -26.58
N PHE A 8 22.35 -3.32 -27.72
CA PHE A 8 22.78 -4.43 -28.56
C PHE A 8 22.37 -4.22 -30.02
N ASP A 9 23.03 -4.92 -30.94
CA ASP A 9 22.74 -4.83 -32.38
C ASP A 9 21.84 -5.99 -32.84
N VAL A 10 20.82 -5.66 -33.65
CA VAL A 10 19.94 -6.64 -34.31
C VAL A 10 19.84 -6.29 -35.79
N ALA A 11 20.29 -7.20 -36.66
CA ALA A 11 20.25 -7.04 -38.12
C ALA A 11 20.86 -5.71 -38.62
N GLY A 12 21.98 -5.29 -38.02
CA GLY A 12 22.67 -4.04 -38.37
C GLY A 12 22.00 -2.76 -37.83
N ARG A 13 21.05 -2.88 -36.90
CA ARG A 13 20.41 -1.76 -36.21
C ARG A 13 20.74 -1.77 -34.74
N SER A 14 21.18 -0.63 -34.21
CA SER A 14 21.39 -0.47 -32.78
C SER A 14 20.03 -0.41 -32.06
N THR A 15 19.86 -1.26 -31.06
CA THR A 15 18.62 -1.43 -30.30
C THR A 15 18.91 -1.24 -28.81
N ILE A 16 18.07 -0.45 -28.15
CA ILE A 16 18.09 -0.28 -26.70
C ILE A 16 16.86 -0.97 -26.13
N ARG A 17 17.08 -1.77 -25.08
CA ARG A 17 16.01 -2.29 -24.23
C ARG A 17 16.06 -1.59 -22.88
N SER A 18 14.99 -0.88 -22.54
CA SER A 18 14.83 -0.33 -21.19
C SER A 18 14.49 -1.45 -20.20
N GLY A 19 14.81 -1.25 -18.92
CA GLY A 19 14.54 -2.27 -17.90
C GLY A 19 13.05 -2.55 -17.62
N ASP A 20 12.10 -1.85 -18.26
CA ASP A 20 10.66 -2.19 -18.25
C ASP A 20 10.25 -3.05 -19.46
N GLY A 21 11.22 -3.41 -20.32
CA GLY A 21 11.02 -4.27 -21.47
C GLY A 21 10.61 -3.54 -22.75
N ALA A 22 10.53 -2.20 -22.77
CA ALA A 22 10.34 -1.48 -24.02
C ALA A 22 11.61 -1.52 -24.89
N PHE A 23 11.40 -1.50 -26.21
CA PHE A 23 12.47 -1.53 -27.20
C PHE A 23 12.49 -0.23 -27.99
N PHE A 24 13.67 0.34 -28.18
CA PHE A 24 13.91 1.53 -28.98
C PHE A 24 14.91 1.18 -30.08
N HIS A 25 14.54 1.45 -31.33
CA HIS A 25 15.43 1.28 -32.46
C HIS A 25 16.08 2.62 -32.80
N LEU A 26 17.41 2.64 -32.88
CA LEU A 26 18.15 3.81 -33.32
C LEU A 26 18.35 3.75 -34.84
N PRO A 27 18.18 4.88 -35.54
CA PRO A 27 18.48 4.94 -36.96
C PRO A 27 19.96 4.65 -37.20
N PRO A 28 20.32 4.04 -38.34
CA PRO A 28 21.72 3.82 -38.71
C PRO A 28 22.39 5.18 -38.93
N SER A 29 23.10 5.70 -37.92
CA SER A 29 23.90 6.90 -38.03
C SER A 29 25.29 6.56 -38.54
N ALA A 30 25.76 7.26 -39.58
CA ALA A 30 27.13 7.14 -40.08
C ALA A 30 28.13 7.54 -38.98
N GLY A 31 28.72 6.54 -38.30
CA GLY A 31 29.90 6.71 -37.44
C GLY A 31 29.69 7.03 -35.96
N SER A 32 28.46 7.22 -35.46
CA SER A 32 28.20 7.67 -34.07
C SER A 32 27.15 6.86 -33.29
N GLY A 33 26.79 5.66 -33.78
CA GLY A 33 25.70 4.86 -33.20
C GLY A 33 25.90 4.51 -31.71
N GLN A 34 27.14 4.34 -31.28
CA GLN A 34 27.48 4.01 -29.90
C GLN A 34 27.29 5.19 -28.93
N HIS A 35 27.62 6.41 -29.37
CA HIS A 35 27.39 7.62 -28.58
C HIS A 35 25.90 7.93 -28.46
N LEU A 36 25.14 7.81 -29.57
CA LEU A 36 23.69 7.97 -29.55
C LEU A 36 23.02 6.93 -28.65
N ALA A 37 23.52 5.69 -28.64
CA ALA A 37 23.00 4.64 -27.77
C ALA A 37 23.22 4.94 -26.28
N THR A 38 24.41 5.44 -25.93
CA THR A 38 24.71 5.91 -24.57
C THR A 38 23.81 7.09 -24.18
N ASP A 39 23.68 8.11 -25.04
CA ASP A 39 22.87 9.31 -24.75
C ASP A 39 21.39 8.96 -24.51
N VAL A 40 20.83 8.07 -25.34
CA VAL A 40 19.45 7.60 -25.17
C VAL A 40 19.31 6.73 -23.91
N SER A 41 20.30 5.89 -23.61
CA SER A 41 20.29 5.11 -22.36
C SER A 41 20.33 6.02 -21.13
N ASP A 42 21.19 7.02 -21.13
CA ASP A 42 21.33 8.00 -20.04
C ASP A 42 20.04 8.82 -19.87
N GLU A 43 19.43 9.29 -20.95
CA GLU A 43 18.15 10.00 -20.91
C GLU A 43 17.02 9.11 -20.35
N LEU A 44 16.93 7.86 -20.79
CA LEU A 44 15.93 6.91 -20.28
C LEU A 44 16.14 6.62 -18.79
N LEU A 45 17.39 6.48 -18.36
CA LEU A 45 17.75 6.31 -16.96
C LEU A 45 17.36 7.56 -16.15
N GLN A 46 17.67 8.76 -16.63
CA GLN A 46 17.32 10.03 -15.99
C GLN A 46 15.81 10.21 -15.88
N ARG A 47 15.05 9.95 -16.95
CA ARG A 47 13.57 9.99 -16.92
C ARG A 47 12.99 9.01 -15.92
N ARG A 48 13.54 7.79 -15.87
CA ARG A 48 13.12 6.79 -14.89
C ARG A 48 13.44 7.22 -13.47
N GLN A 49 14.64 7.74 -13.22
CA GLN A 49 15.04 8.26 -11.91
C GLN A 49 14.17 9.46 -11.50
N ALA A 50 13.86 10.36 -12.43
CA ALA A 50 12.96 11.48 -12.19
C ALA A 50 11.54 11.01 -11.87
N GLY A 51 10.99 10.07 -12.65
CA GLY A 51 9.70 9.43 -12.39
C GLY A 51 9.67 8.52 -11.16
N ALA A 52 10.85 8.13 -10.65
CA ALA A 52 10.98 7.33 -9.43
C ALA A 52 10.86 8.16 -8.15
N ARG A 53 11.13 9.47 -8.21
CA ARG A 53 11.11 10.37 -7.05
C ARG A 53 9.68 10.57 -6.54
N PRO A 54 9.47 10.60 -5.21
CA PRO A 54 8.18 10.99 -4.65
C PRO A 54 7.82 12.43 -5.02
N LEU A 55 6.52 12.69 -5.16
CA LEU A 55 6.00 14.05 -5.29
C LEU A 55 6.23 14.85 -3.99
N PRO A 56 6.33 16.20 -4.09
CA PRO A 56 6.45 17.07 -2.91
C PRO A 56 5.39 16.79 -1.85
N GLY A 57 5.83 16.56 -0.61
CA GLY A 57 4.97 16.23 0.53
C GLY A 57 4.61 14.75 0.63
N ARG A 58 5.10 13.90 -0.28
CA ARG A 58 4.91 12.44 -0.26
C ARG A 58 6.21 11.66 0.03
N GLU A 59 7.24 12.34 0.49
CA GLU A 59 8.54 11.73 0.81
C GLU A 59 8.51 11.05 2.18
N ARG A 60 7.83 11.67 3.16
CA ARG A 60 7.86 11.23 4.56
C ARG A 60 6.78 10.22 4.85
N ILE A 61 7.19 9.04 5.30
CA ILE A 61 6.29 7.96 5.69
C ILE A 61 6.56 7.58 7.14
N GLY A 62 5.51 7.59 7.95
CA GLY A 62 5.56 7.14 9.34
C GLY A 62 5.09 5.69 9.47
N LEU A 63 5.66 4.95 10.43
CA LEU A 63 5.19 3.62 10.81
C LEU A 63 4.81 3.60 12.30
N VAL A 64 3.57 3.20 12.59
CA VAL A 64 3.07 2.87 13.93
C VAL A 64 2.83 1.37 13.97
N ALA A 65 3.77 0.65 14.58
CA ALA A 65 3.72 -0.80 14.76
C ALA A 65 4.58 -1.20 15.98
N PRO A 66 4.32 -2.36 16.62
CA PRO A 66 5.22 -2.94 17.61
C PRO A 66 6.63 -3.16 17.04
N GLU A 67 7.63 -3.13 17.92
CA GLU A 67 9.05 -3.21 17.54
C GLU A 67 9.40 -4.42 16.66
N PRO A 68 8.91 -5.65 16.91
CA PRO A 68 9.27 -6.80 16.07
C PRO A 68 8.80 -6.64 14.61
N VAL A 69 7.63 -6.03 14.42
CA VAL A 69 7.07 -5.79 13.09
C VAL A 69 7.81 -4.64 12.40
N ALA A 70 8.13 -3.58 13.14
CA ALA A 70 8.94 -2.49 12.62
C ALA A 70 10.33 -2.96 12.18
N ALA A 71 11.00 -3.77 13.01
CA ALA A 71 12.32 -4.34 12.72
C ALA A 71 12.31 -5.23 11.47
N ALA A 72 11.21 -5.94 11.21
CA ALA A 72 11.06 -6.76 10.00
C ALA A 72 10.81 -5.92 8.73
N LEU A 73 10.05 -4.82 8.83
CA LEU A 73 9.71 -4.00 7.67
C LEU A 73 10.85 -3.05 7.28
N LEU A 74 11.49 -2.38 8.25
CA LEU A 74 12.46 -1.31 8.00
C LEU A 74 13.55 -1.66 6.96
N PRO A 75 14.25 -2.81 7.04
CA PRO A 75 15.30 -3.14 6.07
C PRO A 75 14.76 -3.26 4.65
N VAL A 76 13.59 -3.89 4.48
CA VAL A 76 13.00 -4.13 3.15
C VAL A 76 12.56 -2.81 2.51
N PHE A 77 11.97 -1.89 3.28
CA PHE A 77 11.62 -0.57 2.76
C PHE A 77 12.85 0.27 2.43
N HIS A 78 13.87 0.24 3.29
CA HIS A 78 15.13 0.93 3.02
C HIS A 78 15.80 0.42 1.74
N GLU A 79 15.85 -0.89 1.51
CA GLU A 79 16.35 -1.47 0.26
C GLU A 79 15.53 -1.07 -0.96
N ALA A 80 14.22 -0.89 -0.79
CA ALA A 80 13.32 -0.36 -1.82
C ALA A 80 13.43 1.16 -2.04
N GLY A 81 14.30 1.86 -1.29
CA GLY A 81 14.48 3.30 -1.36
C GLY A 81 13.33 4.10 -0.72
N VAL A 82 12.58 3.47 0.18
CA VAL A 82 11.51 4.09 0.96
C VAL A 82 12.01 4.30 2.40
N ASP A 83 12.11 5.56 2.80
CA ASP A 83 12.50 5.91 4.16
C ASP A 83 11.29 5.90 5.10
N LEU A 84 11.29 4.96 6.05
CA LEU A 84 10.25 4.79 7.06
C LEU A 84 10.74 5.34 8.40
N ALA A 85 10.06 6.37 8.90
CA ALA A 85 10.27 6.85 10.25
C ALA A 85 9.37 6.08 11.23
N VAL A 86 9.96 5.30 12.12
CA VAL A 86 9.19 4.68 13.22
C VAL A 86 8.79 5.78 14.19
N GLY A 87 7.48 6.01 14.31
CA GLY A 87 6.92 7.02 15.19
C GLY A 87 6.14 6.38 16.33
N GLY A 88 6.28 6.92 17.54
CA GLY A 88 5.23 6.78 18.55
C GLY A 88 4.03 7.65 18.18
N ASP A 89 2.88 7.40 18.81
CA ASP A 89 1.58 8.06 18.58
C ASP A 89 1.54 9.59 18.66
N ARG A 90 2.67 10.25 18.97
CA ARG A 90 2.71 11.63 19.44
C ARG A 90 2.54 12.69 18.36
N GLU A 91 2.91 12.43 17.09
CA GLU A 91 2.72 13.43 16.00
C GLU A 91 2.51 12.80 14.60
N PRO A 92 1.42 12.05 14.37
CA PRO A 92 1.15 11.42 13.08
C PRO A 92 0.84 12.43 11.94
N GLY A 93 0.49 13.69 12.26
CA GLY A 93 0.21 14.73 11.27
C GLY A 93 1.46 15.34 10.58
N SER A 94 2.66 14.90 10.95
CA SER A 94 3.92 15.40 10.40
C SER A 94 4.39 14.64 9.15
N VAL A 95 3.78 13.50 8.83
CA VAL A 95 4.13 12.65 7.68
C VAL A 95 3.11 12.77 6.55
N GLY A 96 3.53 12.49 5.32
CA GLY A 96 2.62 12.45 4.16
C GLY A 96 1.75 11.20 4.17
N LEU A 97 2.29 10.08 4.65
CA LEU A 97 1.58 8.80 4.79
C LEU A 97 1.92 8.15 6.13
N LEU A 98 0.91 7.70 6.86
CA LEU A 98 1.02 6.88 8.06
C LEU A 98 0.68 5.42 7.72
N LEU A 99 1.65 4.53 7.92
CA LEU A 99 1.45 3.09 7.99
C LEU A 99 1.08 2.72 9.43
N HIS A 100 -0.03 2.01 9.61
CA HIS A 100 -0.54 1.66 10.93
C HIS A 100 -0.87 0.17 11.01
N LEU A 101 -0.15 -0.55 11.86
CA LEU A 101 -0.56 -1.87 12.30
C LEU A 101 -1.63 -1.71 13.39
N ALA A 102 -2.89 -1.97 13.05
CA ALA A 102 -3.97 -2.02 14.03
C ALA A 102 -3.96 -3.40 14.69
N ALA A 103 -3.22 -3.53 15.80
CA ALA A 103 -3.03 -4.80 16.50
C ALA A 103 -4.33 -5.32 17.11
N THR A 104 -5.25 -4.41 17.44
CA THR A 104 -6.58 -4.74 17.95
C THR A 104 -7.68 -4.19 17.04
N PRO A 105 -8.88 -4.82 17.03
CA PRO A 105 -10.03 -4.27 16.32
C PRO A 105 -10.40 -2.84 16.75
N ALA A 106 -10.19 -2.50 18.02
CA ALA A 106 -10.43 -1.17 18.58
C ALA A 106 -9.49 -0.09 18.00
N GLU A 107 -8.30 -0.45 17.54
CA GLU A 107 -7.35 0.50 16.93
C GLU A 107 -7.70 0.86 15.49
N ARG A 108 -8.56 0.09 14.81
CA ARG A 108 -8.81 0.24 13.36
C ARG A 108 -9.33 1.62 12.95
N ASN A 109 -9.99 2.36 13.84
CA ASN A 109 -10.49 3.70 13.56
C ASN A 109 -9.62 4.83 14.14
N ARG A 110 -8.51 4.49 14.80
CA ARG A 110 -7.68 5.42 15.59
C ARG A 110 -7.23 6.66 14.84
N PHE A 111 -6.92 6.50 13.55
CA PHE A 111 -6.36 7.55 12.71
C PHE A 111 -7.30 8.00 11.58
N ASP A 112 -8.60 7.69 11.68
CA ASP A 112 -9.59 8.01 10.63
C ASP A 112 -9.74 9.52 10.36
N ALA A 113 -9.34 10.37 11.30
CA ALA A 113 -9.39 11.83 11.14
C ALA A 113 -8.18 12.43 10.38
N LEU A 114 -7.05 11.72 10.28
CA LEU A 114 -5.81 12.25 9.69
C LEU A 114 -5.91 12.68 8.21
N PRO A 115 -6.70 12.02 7.34
CA PRO A 115 -6.88 12.49 5.98
C PRO A 115 -7.41 13.92 5.88
N GLY A 116 -8.17 14.39 6.87
CA GLY A 116 -8.62 15.79 6.96
C GLY A 116 -7.50 16.79 7.24
N SER A 117 -6.38 16.32 7.78
CA SER A 117 -5.17 17.10 8.11
C SER A 117 -4.03 16.89 7.13
N ARG A 118 -4.32 16.37 5.93
CA ARG A 118 -3.39 16.11 4.81
C ARG A 118 -2.40 14.95 5.01
N SER A 119 -2.61 14.09 5.99
CA SER A 119 -1.84 12.85 6.14
C SER A 119 -2.68 11.67 5.68
N ALA A 120 -2.18 10.93 4.69
CA ALA A 120 -2.81 9.69 4.26
C ALA A 120 -2.61 8.59 5.33
N VAL A 121 -3.51 7.62 5.36
CA VAL A 121 -3.45 6.48 6.30
C VAL A 121 -3.61 5.17 5.52
N LEU A 122 -2.66 4.25 5.72
CA LEU A 122 -2.75 2.88 5.27
C LEU A 122 -2.70 1.97 6.48
N ARG A 123 -3.80 1.27 6.75
CA ARG A 123 -3.89 0.34 7.88
C ARG A 123 -3.67 -1.08 7.40
N PHE A 124 -3.10 -1.89 8.28
CA PHE A 124 -3.02 -3.33 8.10
C PHE A 124 -3.16 -4.02 9.45
N TYR A 125 -3.56 -5.28 9.44
CA TYR A 125 -3.80 -6.06 10.66
C TYR A 125 -3.84 -7.56 10.35
N GLY A 126 -3.70 -8.36 11.40
CA GLY A 126 -3.78 -9.82 11.36
C GLY A 126 -5.10 -10.32 11.96
N GLU A 127 -5.60 -11.44 11.46
CA GLU A 127 -6.73 -12.17 12.03
C GLU A 127 -6.51 -13.68 11.82
N GLY A 128 -5.93 -14.36 12.82
CA GLY A 128 -5.43 -15.72 12.65
C GLY A 128 -4.39 -15.78 11.53
N ASP A 129 -4.58 -16.69 10.58
CA ASP A 129 -3.69 -16.85 9.41
C ASP A 129 -3.99 -15.87 8.26
N LEU A 130 -4.78 -14.82 8.52
CA LEU A 130 -5.11 -13.80 7.53
C LEU A 130 -4.38 -12.49 7.81
N VAL A 131 -3.85 -11.88 6.77
CA VAL A 131 -3.35 -10.51 6.76
C VAL A 131 -4.29 -9.66 5.91
N PHE A 132 -4.67 -8.50 6.43
CA PHE A 132 -5.48 -7.52 5.73
C PHE A 132 -4.70 -6.22 5.54
N VAL A 133 -4.90 -5.58 4.39
CA VAL A 133 -4.49 -4.20 4.13
C VAL A 133 -5.72 -3.43 3.71
N ASP A 134 -6.09 -2.44 4.51
CA ASP A 134 -7.24 -1.58 4.25
C ASP A 134 -7.05 -0.76 2.96
N PRO A 135 -8.15 -0.23 2.39
CA PRO A 135 -8.04 0.85 1.42
C PRO A 135 -7.20 2.01 1.96
N LEU A 136 -6.42 2.63 1.08
CA LEU A 136 -5.68 3.85 1.39
C LEU A 136 -6.66 5.00 1.65
N SER A 137 -6.69 5.53 2.87
CA SER A 137 -7.45 6.73 3.20
C SER A 137 -6.59 7.96 2.89
N LEU A 138 -6.85 8.66 1.79
CA LEU A 138 -6.12 9.86 1.36
C LEU A 138 -6.87 11.15 1.70
N GLU A 139 -8.20 11.12 1.61
CA GLU A 139 -9.08 12.25 1.93
C GLU A 139 -10.28 11.80 2.79
N PRO A 140 -11.02 12.73 3.44
CA PRO A 140 -12.15 12.37 4.30
C PRO A 140 -13.29 11.60 3.61
N ALA A 141 -13.36 11.64 2.27
CA ALA A 141 -14.34 10.89 1.49
C ALA A 141 -13.93 9.43 1.22
N ASP A 142 -12.69 9.03 1.55
CA ASP A 142 -12.25 7.65 1.41
C ASP A 142 -12.81 6.74 2.52
N PRO A 143 -12.90 5.42 2.26
CA PRO A 143 -13.28 4.46 3.28
C PRO A 143 -12.42 4.57 4.55
N THR A 144 -13.10 4.56 5.69
CA THR A 144 -12.45 4.51 7.01
C THR A 144 -12.26 3.07 7.48
N GLY A 145 -11.40 2.83 8.48
CA GLY A 145 -11.22 1.48 9.02
C GLY A 145 -12.51 0.93 9.62
N TRP A 146 -13.32 1.80 10.21
CA TRP A 146 -14.66 1.46 10.68
C TRP A 146 -15.62 1.04 9.56
N GLN A 147 -15.59 1.73 8.42
CA GLN A 147 -16.40 1.35 7.25
C GLN A 147 -15.98 0.01 6.66
N VAL A 148 -14.68 -0.32 6.70
CA VAL A 148 -14.18 -1.65 6.32
C VAL A 148 -14.80 -2.72 7.23
N VAL A 149 -14.76 -2.54 8.55
CA VAL A 149 -15.37 -3.48 9.50
C VAL A 149 -16.86 -3.67 9.21
N ARG A 150 -17.61 -2.59 9.01
CA ARG A 150 -19.05 -2.68 8.68
C ARG A 150 -19.33 -3.39 7.37
N ARG A 151 -18.54 -3.15 6.34
CA ARG A 151 -18.68 -3.85 5.05
C ARG A 151 -18.40 -5.34 5.19
N ARG A 152 -17.41 -5.71 6.00
CA ARG A 152 -17.11 -7.11 6.30
C ARG A 152 -18.24 -7.79 7.07
N LEU A 153 -18.81 -7.12 8.07
CA LEU A 153 -19.99 -7.62 8.79
C LEU A 153 -21.19 -7.80 7.86
N ALA A 154 -21.47 -6.82 7.01
CA ALA A 154 -22.59 -6.88 6.07
C ALA A 154 -22.44 -7.99 5.00
N ALA A 155 -21.20 -8.32 4.63
CA ALA A 155 -20.90 -9.40 3.70
C ALA A 155 -20.81 -10.79 4.37
N SER A 156 -20.78 -10.85 5.70
CA SER A 156 -20.65 -12.10 6.44
C SER A 156 -22.00 -12.79 6.60
N PRO A 157 -22.13 -14.10 6.29
CA PRO A 157 -23.32 -14.86 6.65
C PRO A 157 -23.43 -15.09 8.16
N ALA A 158 -22.33 -14.89 8.91
CA ALA A 158 -22.22 -15.04 10.36
C ALA A 158 -21.80 -13.69 10.99
N ALA A 159 -22.59 -12.65 10.72
CA ALA A 159 -22.26 -11.28 11.11
C ALA A 159 -22.22 -11.08 12.64
N ALA A 160 -23.12 -11.74 13.37
CA ALA A 160 -23.19 -11.63 14.83
C ALA A 160 -21.99 -12.31 15.49
N GLU A 161 -21.59 -13.48 14.98
CA GLU A 161 -20.44 -14.25 15.42
C GLU A 161 -19.13 -13.51 15.10
N LEU A 162 -19.00 -12.94 13.90
CA LEU A 162 -17.85 -12.11 13.54
C LEU A 162 -17.75 -10.89 14.47
N TRP A 163 -18.87 -10.22 14.76
CA TRP A 163 -18.88 -9.08 15.68
C TRP A 163 -18.45 -9.48 17.09
N ALA A 164 -19.01 -10.57 17.63
CA ALA A 164 -18.65 -11.09 18.94
C ALA A 164 -17.17 -11.51 19.00
N TRP A 165 -16.66 -12.15 17.95
CA TRP A 165 -15.26 -12.57 17.87
C TRP A 165 -14.29 -11.39 17.87
N LEU A 166 -14.61 -10.30 17.16
CA LEU A 166 -13.79 -9.08 17.13
C LEU A 166 -13.62 -8.40 18.50
N ASP A 167 -14.47 -8.71 19.48
CA ASP A 167 -14.37 -8.21 20.86
C ASP A 167 -13.52 -9.13 21.76
N THR A 168 -13.07 -10.27 21.25
CA THR A 168 -12.27 -11.23 22.02
C THR A 168 -10.77 -10.93 21.95
N PRO A 169 -9.98 -11.32 22.96
CA PRO A 169 -8.52 -11.25 22.89
C PRO A 169 -7.92 -12.03 21.71
N ALA A 170 -8.60 -13.09 21.24
CA ALA A 170 -8.15 -13.88 20.09
C ALA A 170 -8.19 -13.10 18.77
N ALA A 171 -8.99 -12.02 18.69
CA ALA A 171 -8.99 -11.12 17.53
C ALA A 171 -7.82 -10.13 17.52
N ALA A 172 -7.12 -9.97 18.65
CA ALA A 172 -5.86 -9.23 18.75
C ALA A 172 -4.65 -10.16 18.50
N ALA A 173 -4.73 -10.97 17.45
CA ALA A 173 -3.69 -11.94 17.13
C ALA A 173 -2.36 -11.26 16.79
N ASP A 174 -1.26 -11.93 17.13
CA ASP A 174 0.08 -11.45 16.79
C ASP A 174 0.22 -11.33 15.27
N PHE A 175 0.57 -10.14 14.81
CA PHE A 175 0.87 -9.89 13.40
C PHE A 175 2.26 -10.45 13.08
N ALA A 176 2.31 -11.69 12.58
CA ALA A 176 3.56 -12.38 12.31
C ALA A 176 3.54 -13.19 10.99
N PRO A 177 3.24 -12.58 9.82
CA PRO A 177 3.52 -13.24 8.55
C PRO A 177 5.03 -13.54 8.43
N GLN A 178 5.38 -14.69 7.86
CA GLN A 178 6.77 -15.14 7.72
C GLN A 178 7.09 -15.57 6.29
N GLY A 179 8.38 -15.54 5.93
CA GLY A 179 8.87 -15.97 4.62
C GLY A 179 8.11 -15.32 3.47
N VAL A 180 7.65 -16.13 2.53
CA VAL A 180 6.96 -15.67 1.31
C VAL A 180 5.69 -14.85 1.61
N ALA A 181 4.99 -15.13 2.72
CA ALA A 181 3.82 -14.34 3.09
C ALA A 181 4.21 -12.90 3.48
N MET A 182 5.34 -12.74 4.18
CA MET A 182 5.88 -11.42 4.52
C MET A 182 6.36 -10.67 3.27
N ASP A 183 6.96 -11.38 2.32
CA ASP A 183 7.40 -10.80 1.04
C ASP A 183 6.20 -10.28 0.23
N LEU A 184 5.13 -11.07 0.10
CA LEU A 184 3.90 -10.68 -0.60
C LEU A 184 3.22 -9.49 0.06
N PHE A 185 3.11 -9.51 1.40
CA PHE A 185 2.57 -8.39 2.16
C PHE A 185 3.40 -7.11 1.96
N THR A 186 4.72 -7.21 2.05
CA THR A 186 5.61 -6.05 1.90
C THR A 186 5.58 -5.51 0.47
N ALA A 187 5.57 -6.40 -0.54
CA ALA A 187 5.39 -6.00 -1.94
C ALA A 187 4.04 -5.28 -2.17
N ARG A 188 2.97 -5.71 -1.49
CA ARG A 188 1.68 -5.03 -1.54
C ARG A 188 1.77 -3.61 -0.96
N LEU A 189 2.38 -3.45 0.21
CA LEU A 189 2.58 -2.13 0.81
C LEU A 189 3.42 -1.22 -0.10
N LEU A 190 4.54 -1.71 -0.62
CA LEU A 190 5.41 -0.95 -1.54
C LEU A 190 4.67 -0.53 -2.80
N THR A 191 3.78 -1.37 -3.34
CA THR A 191 2.95 -1.05 -4.51
C THR A 191 2.02 0.13 -4.20
N ILE A 192 1.33 0.10 -3.05
CA ILE A 192 0.42 1.18 -2.63
C ILE A 192 1.20 2.46 -2.36
N ILE A 193 2.32 2.37 -1.64
CA ILE A 193 3.17 3.51 -1.32
C ILE A 193 3.70 4.15 -2.60
N THR A 194 4.22 3.35 -3.53
CA THR A 194 4.76 3.86 -4.79
C THR A 194 3.67 4.55 -5.62
N ALA A 195 2.48 3.95 -5.68
CA ALA A 195 1.33 4.55 -6.35
C ALA A 195 0.94 5.90 -5.73
N TRP A 196 0.95 5.98 -4.40
CA TRP A 196 0.72 7.22 -3.67
C TRP A 196 1.84 8.22 -3.92
N GLN A 197 3.11 7.88 -3.70
CA GLN A 197 4.26 8.78 -3.89
C GLN A 197 4.27 9.43 -5.27
N ARG A 198 3.89 8.69 -6.31
CA ARG A 198 3.97 9.13 -7.72
C ARG A 198 2.63 9.60 -8.30
N ASN A 199 1.55 9.56 -7.50
CA ASN A 199 0.19 9.79 -7.97
C ASN A 199 -0.15 8.97 -9.23
N SER A 200 0.18 7.68 -9.21
CA SER A 200 -0.04 6.81 -10.37
C SER A 200 -1.53 6.60 -10.64
N PRO A 201 -1.91 6.19 -11.87
CA PRO A 201 -3.30 5.84 -12.17
C PRO A 201 -3.89 4.74 -11.27
N SER A 202 -3.07 3.82 -10.77
CA SER A 202 -3.51 2.73 -9.87
C SER A 202 -3.91 3.21 -8.47
N LEU A 203 -3.55 4.44 -8.09
CA LEU A 203 -3.88 5.01 -6.78
C LEU A 203 -5.38 5.01 -6.50
N ALA A 204 -6.21 5.27 -7.51
CA ALA A 204 -7.66 5.29 -7.37
C ALA A 204 -8.22 3.92 -6.93
N ALA A 205 -7.63 2.82 -7.39
CA ALA A 205 -8.01 1.47 -6.99
C ALA A 205 -7.60 1.20 -5.54
N HIS A 206 -6.36 1.57 -5.16
CA HIS A 206 -5.87 1.36 -3.79
C HIS A 206 -6.68 2.11 -2.73
N ARG A 207 -7.33 3.23 -3.09
CA ARG A 207 -8.24 3.98 -2.21
C ARG A 207 -9.58 3.29 -1.94
N ARG A 208 -9.90 2.20 -2.64
CA ARG A 208 -11.20 1.50 -2.56
C ARG A 208 -11.09 -0.01 -2.46
N THR A 209 -9.90 -0.54 -2.19
CA THR A 209 -9.66 -1.99 -2.19
C THR A 209 -9.11 -2.43 -0.85
N LEU A 210 -9.89 -3.28 -0.16
CA LEU A 210 -9.38 -4.12 0.92
C LEU A 210 -8.64 -5.30 0.26
N TRP A 211 -7.38 -5.50 0.64
CA TRP A 211 -6.61 -6.66 0.22
C TRP A 211 -6.54 -7.66 1.38
N ARG A 212 -6.72 -8.95 1.06
CA ARG A 212 -6.62 -10.06 2.00
C ARG A 212 -5.57 -11.04 1.50
N LEU A 213 -4.71 -11.50 2.38
CA LEU A 213 -3.77 -12.59 2.16
C LEU A 213 -4.01 -13.68 3.19
N ASP A 214 -4.15 -14.91 2.74
CA ASP A 214 -4.04 -16.09 3.57
C ASP A 214 -2.57 -16.51 3.64
N THR A 215 -1.96 -16.52 4.83
CA THR A 215 -0.52 -16.72 5.01
C THR A 215 -0.09 -18.18 4.86
N LEU A 216 -1.03 -19.13 5.00
CA LEU A 216 -0.78 -20.56 4.85
C LEU A 216 -0.81 -20.98 3.38
N THR A 217 -1.77 -20.47 2.62
CA THR A 217 -1.99 -20.83 1.21
C THR A 217 -1.37 -19.84 0.23
N LEU A 218 -0.97 -18.67 0.72
CA LEU A 218 -0.52 -17.51 -0.06
C LEU A 218 -1.58 -16.99 -1.04
N ALA A 219 -2.85 -17.38 -0.85
CA ALA A 219 -3.96 -16.91 -1.66
C ALA A 219 -4.29 -15.46 -1.31
N ALA A 220 -4.17 -14.58 -2.29
CA ALA A 220 -4.51 -13.17 -2.15
C ALA A 220 -5.84 -12.85 -2.87
N SER A 221 -6.66 -12.00 -2.26
CA SER A 221 -7.91 -11.51 -2.84
C SER A 221 -8.11 -10.02 -2.60
N GLU A 222 -8.82 -9.37 -3.52
CA GLU A 222 -9.16 -7.95 -3.45
C GLU A 222 -10.68 -7.79 -3.34
N HIS A 223 -11.10 -6.91 -2.42
CA HIS A 223 -12.50 -6.68 -2.10
C HIS A 223 -12.80 -5.17 -2.19
N PRO A 224 -13.71 -4.74 -3.07
CA PRO A 224 -14.11 -3.34 -3.15
C PRO A 224 -14.77 -2.87 -1.86
N VAL A 225 -14.33 -1.71 -1.36
CA VAL A 225 -14.90 -1.00 -0.22
C VAL A 225 -15.32 0.38 -0.70
N LEU A 226 -16.63 0.61 -0.71
CA LEU A 226 -17.19 1.90 -1.08
C LEU A 226 -17.46 2.73 0.17
N PRO A 227 -17.02 4.00 0.20
CA PRO A 227 -17.36 4.91 1.30
C PRO A 227 -18.87 5.12 1.31
N PHE A 228 -19.43 5.37 2.48
CA PHE A 228 -20.84 5.71 2.63
C PHE A 228 -21.00 6.80 3.70
N PRO A 229 -21.98 7.70 3.56
CA PRO A 229 -22.31 8.61 4.65
C PRO A 229 -22.74 7.76 5.84
N GLU A 230 -22.06 7.93 6.98
CA GLU A 230 -22.45 7.24 8.20
C GLU A 230 -23.92 7.57 8.49
N PRO A 231 -24.79 6.56 8.69
CA PRO A 231 -26.16 6.83 9.07
C PRO A 231 -26.13 7.65 10.35
N GLY A 232 -26.84 8.79 10.35
CA GLY A 232 -27.00 9.60 11.55
C GLY A 232 -27.45 8.69 12.70
N ARG A 233 -26.99 8.97 13.93
CA ARG A 233 -27.49 8.25 15.10
C ARG A 233 -29.01 8.34 15.04
N LEU A 234 -29.69 7.20 14.92
CA LEU A 234 -31.13 7.15 15.04
C LEU A 234 -31.43 7.78 16.41
N GLY A 235 -32.03 8.98 16.41
CA GLY A 235 -32.61 9.54 17.63
C GLY A 235 -33.48 8.46 18.24
N GLY A 236 -33.24 8.15 19.52
CA GLY A 236 -33.70 6.92 20.17
C GLY A 236 -35.12 6.54 19.77
N GLY A 237 -35.31 5.30 19.29
CA GLY A 237 -36.66 4.83 18.99
C GLY A 237 -36.83 3.59 18.13
N LEU A 238 -35.80 3.02 17.52
CA LEU A 238 -35.94 1.77 16.78
C LEU A 238 -35.11 0.66 17.41
N ARG A 239 -35.75 -0.11 18.29
CA ARG A 239 -35.28 -1.45 18.68
C ARG A 239 -35.28 -2.32 17.42
N ALA A 240 -34.13 -2.81 17.01
CA ALA A 240 -34.05 -3.88 16.01
C ALA A 240 -34.81 -5.11 16.52
N PRO A 241 -35.55 -5.83 15.67
CA PRO A 241 -36.25 -7.05 16.10
C PRO A 241 -35.21 -8.11 16.47
N LEU A 242 -35.35 -8.64 17.68
CA LEU A 242 -34.72 -9.90 18.07
C LEU A 242 -35.21 -10.99 17.11
N ARG A 243 -34.27 -11.66 16.43
CA ARG A 243 -34.45 -13.02 15.91
C ARG A 243 -33.17 -13.79 16.14
#